data_AF-A0A7Y1A7M3-F1
#
_entry.id   AF-A0A7Y1A7M3-F1
#
_cell.length_a   1.000
_cell.length_b   1.000
_cell.length_c   1.000
_cell.angle_alpha   90.00
_cell.angle_beta   90.00
_cell.angle_gamma   90.00
#
_symmetry.space_group_name_H-M   'P 1'
#
loop_
_entity.id
_entity.type
_entity.pdbx_description
1 polymer ?
#
loop_
_entity_poly.entity_id
_entity_poly.type
_entity_poly.pdbx_seq_one_letter_code
_entity_poly.pdbx_strand_id
1 'polypeptide(L)'
;MNHLRMDAGASSPYQLSCIIGQKTKNLGWPDMVESNRLYKYFRGDVRRHPTQIVNLLSQLFQDAEDIYWSGPDNLWSALWGEPHQTSTIVKGISKTLEHSTTEEALNKVFMDYLVHGSFSFTSTIAAYRYLATTDPYGRLGDGHGFGRAFSIYRQLTKILKLDETKKLLSELGVYEGVQLEISKIEKERVSNRPCWVSPIECGLV
;
A
#
# COMPACT_ATOMS: atom_id res chain seq x y z
N MET A 1 -4.13 -7.79 10.68
CA MET A 1 -3.69 -8.10 12.08
C MET A 1 -4.82 -8.03 13.09
N ASN A 2 -5.63 -6.95 13.16
CA ASN A 2 -6.78 -6.92 14.07
C ASN A 2 -7.89 -7.93 13.71
N HIS A 3 -8.10 -8.24 12.43
CA HIS A 3 -8.98 -9.35 12.02
C HIS A 3 -8.50 -10.71 12.56
N LEU A 4 -7.23 -11.06 12.34
CA LEU A 4 -6.61 -12.26 12.93
C LEU A 4 -6.73 -12.33 14.46
N ARG A 5 -6.71 -11.19 15.14
CA ARG A 5 -6.96 -11.10 16.59
C ARG A 5 -8.39 -11.49 16.95
N MET A 6 -9.38 -11.05 16.17
CA MET A 6 -10.77 -11.44 16.38
C MET A 6 -11.00 -12.92 16.05
N ASP A 7 -10.44 -13.43 14.96
CA ASP A 7 -10.59 -14.84 14.56
C ASP A 7 -9.95 -15.80 15.56
N ALA A 8 -8.85 -15.38 16.19
CA ALA A 8 -8.20 -16.13 17.26
C ALA A 8 -8.93 -16.03 18.63
N GLY A 9 -10.05 -15.30 18.72
CA GLY A 9 -10.79 -15.09 19.97
C GLY A 9 -10.06 -14.20 20.99
N ALA A 10 -9.10 -13.39 20.55
CA ALA A 10 -8.30 -12.54 21.44
C ALA A 10 -8.94 -11.17 21.65
N SER A 11 -9.19 -10.79 22.89
CA SER A 11 -9.71 -9.47 23.27
C SER A 11 -8.67 -8.34 23.17
N SER A 12 -7.38 -8.69 23.17
CA SER A 12 -6.27 -7.73 23.11
C SER A 12 -5.07 -8.27 22.31
N PRO A 13 -4.20 -7.39 21.79
CA PRO A 13 -2.95 -7.81 21.16
C PRO A 13 -2.07 -8.72 22.04
N TYR A 14 -2.04 -8.47 23.35
CA TYR A 14 -1.34 -9.32 24.33
C TYR A 14 -1.90 -10.74 24.36
N GLN A 15 -3.23 -10.84 24.44
CA GLN A 15 -3.87 -12.15 24.49
C GLN A 15 -3.59 -12.93 23.20
N LEU A 16 -3.58 -12.27 22.04
CA LEU A 16 -3.19 -12.91 20.79
C LEU A 16 -1.72 -13.34 20.81
N SER A 17 -0.79 -12.52 21.31
CA SER A 17 0.62 -12.94 21.42
C SER A 17 0.78 -14.16 22.33
N CYS A 18 0.05 -14.23 23.44
CA CYS A 18 0.07 -15.40 24.31
C CYS A 18 -0.50 -16.66 23.63
N ILE A 19 -1.61 -16.53 22.89
CA ILE A 19 -2.20 -17.63 22.12
C ILE A 19 -1.23 -18.13 21.04
N ILE A 20 -0.59 -17.21 20.31
CA ILE A 20 0.44 -17.54 19.31
C ILE A 20 1.62 -18.24 19.99
N GLY A 21 2.11 -17.71 21.11
CA GLY A 21 3.19 -18.32 21.88
C GLY A 21 2.87 -19.75 22.30
N GLN A 22 1.66 -20.01 22.80
CA GLN A 22 1.21 -21.36 23.15
C GLN A 22 1.16 -22.30 21.94
N LYS A 23 0.62 -21.84 20.80
CA LYS A 23 0.52 -22.64 19.57
C LYS A 23 1.88 -22.90 18.90
N THR A 24 2.89 -22.08 19.18
CA THR A 24 4.20 -22.11 18.50
C THR A 24 5.33 -22.71 19.32
N LYS A 25 5.06 -23.14 20.57
CA LYS A 25 6.05 -23.80 21.45
C LYS A 25 6.81 -24.96 20.79
N ASN A 26 6.15 -25.67 19.86
CA ASN A 26 6.72 -26.82 19.17
C ASN A 26 7.15 -26.52 17.72
N LEU A 27 7.02 -25.27 17.27
CA LEU A 27 7.30 -24.85 15.89
C LEU A 27 8.69 -24.22 15.73
N GLY A 28 9.50 -24.17 16.80
CA GLY A 28 10.86 -23.60 16.76
C GLY A 28 10.89 -22.10 16.46
N TRP A 29 9.79 -21.40 16.67
CA TRP A 29 9.73 -19.96 16.44
C TRP A 29 10.63 -19.22 17.44
N PRO A 30 11.28 -18.11 17.03
CA PRO A 30 11.91 -17.21 17.97
C PRO A 30 10.85 -16.69 18.96
N ASP A 31 11.22 -16.41 20.21
CA ASP A 31 10.27 -15.90 21.20
C ASP A 31 9.66 -14.57 20.72
N MET A 32 8.41 -14.65 20.26
CA MET A 32 7.65 -13.52 19.72
C MET A 32 6.89 -12.76 20.81
N VAL A 33 6.73 -13.37 21.99
CA VAL A 33 5.91 -12.86 23.09
C VAL A 33 6.78 -11.97 23.98
N GLU A 34 7.92 -12.48 24.44
CA GLU A 34 8.86 -11.69 25.26
C GLU A 34 9.50 -10.55 24.47
N SER A 35 9.72 -10.73 23.16
CA SER A 35 10.35 -9.72 22.31
C SER A 35 9.40 -8.59 21.88
N ASN A 36 8.12 -8.63 22.25
CA ASN A 36 7.09 -7.70 21.78
C ASN A 36 7.05 -7.52 20.23
N ARG A 37 7.59 -8.49 19.48
CA ARG A 37 7.75 -8.36 18.03
C ARG A 37 6.42 -8.34 17.30
N LEU A 38 5.39 -8.99 17.81
CA LEU A 38 4.05 -8.96 17.21
C LEU A 38 3.32 -7.63 17.51
N TYR A 39 3.65 -7.00 18.64
CA TYR A 39 3.00 -5.79 19.14
C TYR A 39 3.12 -4.59 18.20
N LYS A 40 4.27 -4.42 17.55
CA LYS A 40 4.45 -3.36 16.53
C LYS A 40 3.51 -3.54 15.33
N TYR A 41 3.21 -4.77 14.92
CA TYR A 41 2.27 -5.03 13.82
C TYR A 41 0.81 -4.83 14.22
N PHE A 42 0.46 -5.05 15.49
CA PHE A 42 -0.88 -4.73 16.01
C PHE A 42 -1.11 -3.24 16.19
N ARG A 43 -0.04 -2.50 16.51
CA ARG A 43 -0.06 -1.02 16.56
C ARG A 43 0.10 -0.38 15.20
N GLY A 44 0.25 -1.16 14.12
CA GLY A 44 0.50 -0.63 12.78
C GLY A 44 1.85 0.07 12.60
N ASP A 45 2.74 -0.01 13.60
CA ASP A 45 4.11 0.51 13.55
C ASP A 45 4.98 -0.40 12.66
N VAL A 46 4.68 -0.37 11.37
CA VAL A 46 5.19 -1.26 10.35
C VAL A 46 5.81 -0.39 9.26
N ARG A 47 7.12 -0.20 9.34
CA ARG A 47 7.88 0.64 8.40
C ARG A 47 8.14 -0.04 7.05
N ARG A 48 7.88 -1.34 6.93
CA ARG A 48 8.14 -2.19 5.76
C ARG A 48 7.18 -3.37 5.76
N HIS A 49 6.87 -3.92 4.59
CA HIS A 49 6.06 -5.13 4.48
C HIS A 49 6.56 -6.24 5.44
N PRO A 50 5.71 -6.79 6.31
CA PRO A 50 6.08 -7.70 7.37
C PRO A 50 6.17 -9.16 6.91
N THR A 51 6.81 -9.42 5.77
CA THR A 51 6.82 -10.73 5.09
C THR A 51 7.14 -11.89 6.02
N GLN A 52 8.21 -11.76 6.83
CA GLN A 52 8.62 -12.81 7.76
C GLN A 52 7.53 -13.14 8.79
N ILE A 53 6.79 -12.13 9.25
CA ILE A 53 5.77 -12.30 10.29
C ILE A 53 4.48 -12.83 9.69
N VAL A 54 4.12 -12.41 8.48
CA VAL A 54 3.00 -12.99 7.73
C VAL A 54 3.25 -14.47 7.46
N ASN A 55 4.43 -14.83 6.94
CA ASN A 55 4.80 -16.23 6.66
C ASN A 55 4.71 -17.12 7.90
N LEU A 56 5.13 -16.60 9.07
CA LEU A 56 4.98 -17.29 10.33
C LEU A 56 3.50 -17.45 10.67
N LEU A 57 2.72 -16.36 10.64
CA LEU A 57 1.28 -16.44 10.93
C LEU A 57 0.50 -17.37 9.99
N SER A 58 0.91 -17.52 8.73
CA SER A 58 0.32 -18.46 7.78
C SER A 58 0.49 -19.93 8.19
N GLN A 59 1.44 -20.26 9.07
CA GLN A 59 1.54 -21.61 9.66
C GLN A 59 0.46 -21.88 10.72
N LEU A 60 -0.20 -20.83 11.23
CA LEU A 60 -1.21 -20.91 12.29
C LEU A 60 -2.62 -20.61 11.80
N PHE A 61 -2.74 -19.72 10.82
CA PHE A 61 -4.00 -19.28 10.24
C PHE A 61 -3.88 -19.40 8.73
N GLN A 62 -4.70 -20.27 8.15
CA GLN A 62 -4.66 -20.58 6.72
C GLN A 62 -4.85 -19.32 5.86
N ASP A 63 -5.65 -18.36 6.33
CA ASP A 63 -5.98 -17.12 5.61
C ASP A 63 -5.17 -15.90 6.09
N ALA A 64 -4.07 -16.08 6.85
CA ALA A 64 -3.32 -14.94 7.40
C ALA A 64 -2.75 -14.01 6.33
N GLU A 65 -2.31 -14.57 5.22
CA GLU A 65 -1.78 -13.81 4.09
C GLU A 65 -2.89 -13.00 3.41
N ASP A 66 -4.03 -13.62 3.12
CA ASP A 66 -5.17 -12.95 2.49
C ASP A 66 -5.77 -11.85 3.38
N ILE A 67 -5.94 -12.14 4.69
CA ILE A 67 -6.41 -11.17 5.68
C ILE A 67 -5.40 -10.02 5.83
N TYR A 68 -4.10 -10.31 5.73
CA TYR A 68 -3.09 -9.28 5.72
C TYR A 68 -3.23 -8.43 4.45
N TRP A 69 -3.12 -9.01 3.26
CA TRP A 69 -3.14 -8.27 1.99
C TRP A 69 -4.43 -7.50 1.73
N SER A 70 -5.57 -8.01 2.20
CA SER A 70 -6.86 -7.32 2.12
C SER A 70 -6.87 -6.01 2.91
N GLY A 71 -6.10 -5.94 4.02
CA GLY A 71 -5.85 -4.71 4.79
C GLY A 71 -7.08 -3.85 5.08
N PRO A 72 -6.89 -2.59 5.51
CA PRO A 72 -7.93 -1.56 5.40
C PRO A 72 -8.06 -1.19 3.92
N ASP A 73 -9.21 -1.47 3.31
CA ASP A 73 -9.51 -1.14 1.91
C ASP A 73 -8.39 -1.47 0.92
N ASN A 74 -7.77 -2.65 1.00
CA ASN A 74 -6.66 -3.11 0.15
C ASN A 74 -5.37 -2.25 0.19
N LEU A 75 -5.19 -1.41 1.22
CA LEU A 75 -4.05 -0.50 1.34
C LEU A 75 -2.69 -1.19 1.22
N TRP A 76 -2.54 -2.39 1.79
CA TRP A 76 -1.28 -3.14 1.74
C TRP A 76 -0.97 -3.67 0.35
N SER A 77 -1.96 -4.22 -0.32
CA SER A 77 -1.85 -4.61 -1.72
C SER A 77 -1.58 -3.41 -2.63
N ALA A 78 -2.10 -2.22 -2.29
CA ALA A 78 -1.79 -0.98 -3.02
C ALA A 78 -0.33 -0.52 -2.81
N LEU A 79 0.23 -0.68 -1.61
CA LEU A 79 1.59 -0.23 -1.26
C LEU A 79 2.69 -1.22 -1.68
N TRP A 80 2.49 -2.49 -1.36
CA TRP A 80 3.51 -3.54 -1.46
C TRP A 80 3.13 -4.68 -2.39
N GLY A 81 1.92 -4.68 -2.92
CA GLY A 81 1.48 -5.71 -3.86
C GLY A 81 2.22 -5.64 -5.20
N GLU A 82 2.17 -6.75 -5.90
CA GLU A 82 2.72 -6.91 -7.25
C GLU A 82 1.92 -6.07 -8.28
N PRO A 83 2.49 -5.81 -9.49
CA PRO A 83 1.82 -5.02 -10.53
C PRO A 83 0.42 -5.54 -10.90
N HIS A 84 0.21 -6.85 -10.91
CA HIS A 84 -1.10 -7.44 -11.19
C HIS A 84 -2.12 -7.16 -10.08
N GLN A 85 -1.70 -7.17 -8.80
CA GLN A 85 -2.56 -6.85 -7.66
C GLN A 85 -2.95 -5.37 -7.65
N THR A 86 -1.97 -4.49 -7.83
CA THR A 86 -2.22 -3.04 -7.94
C THR A 86 -3.12 -2.70 -9.13
N SER A 87 -2.92 -3.36 -10.28
CA SER A 87 -3.82 -3.27 -11.45
C SER A 87 -5.26 -3.66 -11.10
N THR A 88 -5.48 -4.77 -10.40
CA THR A 88 -6.81 -5.22 -9.99
C THR A 88 -7.50 -4.19 -9.09
N ILE A 89 -6.76 -3.57 -8.16
CA ILE A 89 -7.29 -2.51 -7.29
C ILE A 89 -7.69 -1.29 -8.12
N VAL A 90 -6.85 -0.86 -9.07
CA VAL A 90 -7.15 0.28 -9.95
C VAL A 90 -8.44 0.03 -10.75
N LYS A 91 -8.60 -1.17 -11.33
CA LYS A 91 -9.82 -1.57 -12.05
C LYS A 91 -11.05 -1.63 -11.15
N GLY A 92 -10.91 -2.24 -9.97
CA GLY A 92 -12.00 -2.39 -9.02
C GLY A 92 -12.55 -1.04 -8.54
N ILE A 93 -11.67 -0.10 -8.20
CA ILE A 93 -12.11 1.19 -7.66
C ILE A 93 -12.58 2.16 -8.75
N SER A 94 -12.00 2.09 -9.96
CA SER A 94 -12.48 2.88 -11.10
C SER A 94 -13.85 2.40 -11.61
N LYS A 95 -14.39 1.28 -11.09
CA LYS A 95 -15.67 0.68 -11.52
C LYS A 95 -15.73 0.51 -13.05
N THR A 96 -14.59 0.17 -13.66
CA THR A 96 -14.55 -0.18 -15.07
C THR A 96 -15.15 -1.56 -15.28
N LEU A 97 -15.57 -1.88 -16.51
CA LEU A 97 -16.13 -3.19 -16.85
C LEU A 97 -15.11 -4.30 -16.57
N GLU A 98 -15.56 -5.53 -16.33
CA GLU A 98 -14.67 -6.68 -16.04
C GLU A 98 -13.61 -6.93 -17.12
N HIS A 99 -13.92 -6.57 -18.38
CA HIS A 99 -13.01 -6.70 -19.52
C HIS A 99 -12.15 -5.46 -19.79
N SER A 100 -12.28 -4.40 -19.00
CA SER A 100 -11.52 -3.17 -19.22
C SER A 100 -10.03 -3.38 -18.99
N THR A 101 -9.23 -2.66 -19.79
CA THR A 101 -7.77 -2.67 -19.64
C THR A 101 -7.35 -1.85 -18.42
N THR A 102 -6.15 -2.11 -17.90
CA THR A 102 -5.61 -1.31 -16.79
C THR A 102 -5.38 0.15 -17.21
N GLU A 103 -5.08 0.38 -18.50
CA GLU A 103 -4.91 1.71 -19.07
C GLU A 103 -6.23 2.50 -19.09
N GLU A 104 -7.36 1.87 -19.44
CA GLU A 104 -8.69 2.48 -19.34
C GLU A 104 -9.03 2.85 -17.88
N ALA A 105 -8.72 1.98 -16.94
CA ALA A 105 -8.93 2.22 -15.52
C ALA A 105 -8.03 3.36 -15.00
N LEU A 106 -6.77 3.43 -15.41
CA LEU A 106 -5.87 4.54 -15.09
C LEU A 106 -6.38 5.85 -15.69
N ASN A 107 -6.81 5.85 -16.94
CA ASN A 107 -7.34 7.05 -17.59
C ASN A 107 -8.61 7.54 -16.92
N LYS A 108 -9.46 6.63 -16.46
CA LYS A 108 -10.60 6.98 -15.61
C LYS A 108 -10.16 7.61 -14.29
N VAL A 109 -9.18 7.04 -13.59
CA VAL A 109 -8.59 7.64 -12.38
C VAL A 109 -8.09 9.07 -12.69
N PHE A 110 -7.36 9.28 -13.77
CA PHE A 110 -6.92 10.62 -14.18
C PHE A 110 -8.08 11.56 -14.54
N MET A 111 -9.15 11.08 -15.17
CA MET A 111 -10.32 11.92 -15.48
C MET A 111 -11.11 12.26 -14.22
N ASP A 112 -11.28 11.32 -13.29
CA ASP A 112 -11.94 11.56 -12.00
C ASP A 112 -11.17 12.62 -11.20
N TYR A 113 -9.82 12.63 -11.27
CA TYR A 113 -9.01 13.73 -10.75
C TYR A 113 -9.37 15.08 -11.39
N LEU A 114 -9.30 15.14 -12.72
CA LEU A 114 -9.41 16.38 -13.47
C LEU A 114 -10.81 16.99 -13.38
N VAL A 115 -11.84 16.13 -13.31
CA VAL A 115 -13.24 16.54 -13.34
C VAL A 115 -13.81 16.70 -11.94
N HIS A 116 -13.54 15.77 -11.02
CA HIS A 116 -14.20 15.71 -9.71
C HIS A 116 -13.30 16.09 -8.54
N GLY A 117 -11.99 16.21 -8.74
CA GLY A 117 -11.05 16.68 -7.72
C GLY A 117 -10.97 15.80 -6.46
N SER A 118 -11.55 14.60 -6.47
CA SER A 118 -11.61 13.71 -5.30
C SER A 118 -11.18 12.30 -5.67
N PHE A 119 -10.54 11.64 -4.71
CA PHE A 119 -10.04 10.28 -4.85
C PHE A 119 -10.14 9.51 -3.54
N SER A 120 -10.27 8.19 -3.65
CA SER A 120 -9.89 7.33 -2.54
C SER A 120 -8.37 7.31 -2.40
N PHE A 121 -7.90 7.30 -1.15
CA PHE A 121 -6.48 7.21 -0.83
C PHE A 121 -5.86 5.93 -1.42
N THR A 122 -6.49 4.77 -1.22
CA THR A 122 -6.02 3.48 -1.75
C THR A 122 -5.90 3.49 -3.26
N SER A 123 -6.90 4.01 -4.00
CA SER A 123 -6.83 4.09 -5.47
C SER A 123 -5.62 4.87 -5.95
N THR A 124 -5.36 6.00 -5.28
CA THR A 124 -4.27 6.90 -5.65
C THR A 124 -2.92 6.23 -5.42
N ILE A 125 -2.77 5.51 -4.30
CA ILE A 125 -1.59 4.69 -4.04
C ILE A 125 -1.44 3.60 -5.09
N ALA A 126 -2.49 2.83 -5.37
CA ALA A 126 -2.42 1.70 -6.29
C ALA A 126 -2.05 2.18 -7.71
N ALA A 127 -2.67 3.27 -8.18
CA ALA A 127 -2.34 3.89 -9.46
C ALA A 127 -0.89 4.39 -9.49
N TYR A 128 -0.44 5.06 -8.43
CA TYR A 128 0.93 5.52 -8.32
C TYR A 128 1.93 4.35 -8.36
N ARG A 129 1.70 3.32 -7.54
CA ARG A 129 2.58 2.15 -7.43
C ARG A 129 2.66 1.39 -8.75
N TYR A 130 1.52 1.19 -9.41
CA TYR A 130 1.45 0.57 -10.73
C TYR A 130 2.25 1.36 -11.76
N LEU A 131 2.02 2.67 -11.88
CA LEU A 131 2.74 3.54 -12.82
C LEU A 131 4.23 3.62 -12.50
N ALA A 132 4.62 3.81 -11.24
CA ALA A 132 6.03 3.86 -10.84
C ALA A 132 6.80 2.56 -11.18
N THR A 133 6.10 1.45 -11.34
CA THR A 133 6.70 0.15 -11.67
C THR A 133 6.67 -0.15 -13.17
N THR A 134 5.54 0.11 -13.82
CA THR A 134 5.30 -0.33 -15.22
C THR A 134 5.54 0.78 -16.25
N ASP A 135 5.31 2.04 -15.87
CA ASP A 135 5.42 3.20 -16.75
C ASP A 135 5.87 4.47 -15.97
N PRO A 136 7.07 4.45 -15.35
CA PRO A 136 7.50 5.47 -14.39
C PRO A 136 7.68 6.87 -14.97
N TYR A 137 7.81 6.97 -16.29
CA TYR A 137 8.08 8.21 -17.03
C TYR A 137 7.09 8.45 -18.17
N GLY A 138 5.99 7.66 -18.22
CA GLY A 138 4.92 7.85 -19.19
C GLY A 138 4.30 9.23 -19.08
N ARG A 139 3.88 9.78 -20.22
CA ARG A 139 3.29 11.11 -20.33
C ARG A 139 1.81 11.03 -20.67
N LEU A 140 1.06 12.02 -20.23
CA LEU A 140 -0.34 12.21 -20.63
C LEU A 140 -0.38 13.11 -21.88
N GLY A 141 -0.67 12.52 -23.05
CA GLY A 141 -0.70 13.21 -24.34
C GLY A 141 0.64 13.19 -25.11
N ASP A 142 0.60 13.65 -26.36
CA ASP A 142 1.76 13.61 -27.27
C ASP A 142 2.79 14.72 -26.96
N GLY A 143 4.05 14.34 -26.77
CA GLY A 143 5.21 15.24 -26.82
C GLY A 143 5.47 16.09 -25.58
N HIS A 144 4.52 16.92 -25.13
CA HIS A 144 4.72 17.93 -24.08
C HIS A 144 3.84 17.73 -22.83
N GLY A 145 3.27 16.53 -22.68
CA GLY A 145 2.42 16.16 -21.55
C GLY A 145 3.15 16.10 -20.19
N PHE A 146 2.38 16.16 -19.11
CA PHE A 146 2.90 15.95 -17.75
C PHE A 146 3.16 14.45 -17.49
N GLY A 147 4.19 14.15 -16.70
CA GLY A 147 4.49 12.78 -16.29
C GLY A 147 3.36 12.18 -15.46
N ARG A 148 2.82 11.03 -15.89
CA ARG A 148 1.67 10.35 -15.26
C ARG A 148 1.97 9.99 -13.81
N ALA A 149 3.04 9.23 -13.58
CA ALA A 149 3.45 8.80 -12.25
C ALA A 149 3.69 9.99 -11.29
N PHE A 150 4.41 11.00 -11.76
CA PHE A 150 4.67 12.21 -10.97
C PHE A 150 3.39 13.00 -10.65
N SER A 151 2.46 13.08 -11.60
CA SER A 151 1.19 13.78 -11.39
C SER A 151 0.36 13.10 -10.29
N ILE A 152 0.29 11.76 -10.31
CA ILE A 152 -0.38 11.00 -9.23
C ILE A 152 0.38 11.14 -7.91
N TYR A 153 1.73 11.09 -7.91
CA TYR A 153 2.53 11.32 -6.70
C TYR A 153 2.21 12.67 -6.03
N ARG A 154 2.11 13.75 -6.82
CA ARG A 154 1.74 15.08 -6.31
C ARG A 154 0.34 15.09 -5.69
N GLN A 155 -0.60 14.31 -6.21
CA GLN A 155 -1.93 14.21 -5.59
C GLN A 155 -1.90 13.36 -4.34
N LEU A 156 -1.20 12.22 -4.39
CA LEU A 156 -1.04 11.33 -3.26
C LEU A 156 -0.47 12.08 -2.04
N THR A 157 0.54 12.92 -2.25
CA THR A 157 1.14 13.74 -1.19
C THR A 157 0.20 14.82 -0.64
N LYS A 158 -0.76 15.32 -1.44
CA LYS A 158 -1.82 16.22 -0.94
C LYS A 158 -2.86 15.45 -0.13
N ILE A 159 -3.32 14.30 -0.64
CA ILE A 159 -4.31 13.45 0.05
C ILE A 159 -3.76 13.01 1.41
N LEU A 160 -2.48 12.62 1.48
CA LEU A 160 -1.82 12.24 2.72
C LEU A 160 -1.77 13.35 3.79
N LYS A 161 -1.95 14.61 3.38
CA LYS A 161 -2.01 15.78 4.27
C LYS A 161 -3.44 16.16 4.67
N LEU A 162 -4.47 15.54 4.10
CA LEU A 162 -5.85 15.75 4.52
C LEU A 162 -6.06 15.18 5.93
N ASP A 163 -6.76 15.93 6.78
CA ASP A 163 -6.98 15.56 8.19
C ASP A 163 -7.67 14.20 8.33
N GLU A 164 -8.64 13.90 7.47
CA GLU A 164 -9.36 12.62 7.46
C GLU A 164 -8.42 11.45 7.17
N THR A 165 -7.57 11.57 6.14
CA THR A 165 -6.61 10.52 5.77
C THR A 165 -5.54 10.37 6.85
N LYS A 166 -5.03 11.48 7.37
CA LYS A 166 -4.04 11.47 8.45
C LYS A 166 -4.61 10.80 9.70
N LYS A 167 -5.83 11.16 10.10
CA LYS A 167 -6.52 10.57 11.25
C LYS A 167 -6.71 9.07 11.06
N LEU A 168 -7.27 8.64 9.92
CA LEU A 168 -7.48 7.21 9.61
C LEU A 168 -6.19 6.40 9.73
N LEU A 169 -5.12 6.86 9.07
CA LEU A 169 -3.83 6.15 9.09
C LEU A 169 -3.13 6.22 10.46
N SER A 170 -3.35 7.29 11.24
CA SER A 170 -2.79 7.43 12.58
C SER A 170 -3.51 6.55 13.60
N GLU A 171 -4.82 6.40 13.49
CA GLU A 171 -5.63 5.47 14.29
C GLU A 171 -5.22 4.01 14.01
N LEU A 172 -4.86 3.73 12.76
CA LEU A 172 -4.26 2.47 12.37
C LEU A 172 -2.78 2.34 12.78
N GLY A 173 -2.14 3.44 13.20
CA GLY A 173 -0.74 3.56 13.61
C GLY A 173 0.28 3.39 12.49
N VAL A 174 -0.15 3.51 11.23
CA VAL A 174 0.64 3.23 10.03
C VAL A 174 1.06 4.48 9.26
N TYR A 175 0.59 5.66 9.67
CA TYR A 175 0.77 6.92 8.95
C TYR A 175 2.23 7.18 8.52
N GLU A 176 3.16 7.10 9.47
CA GLU A 176 4.59 7.32 9.19
C GLU A 176 5.16 6.26 8.25
N GLY A 177 4.79 4.99 8.42
CA GLY A 177 5.22 3.89 7.56
C GLY A 177 4.77 4.07 6.11
N VAL A 178 3.51 4.46 5.92
CA VAL A 178 2.93 4.74 4.60
C VAL A 178 3.62 5.94 3.95
N GLN A 179 3.84 7.02 4.70
CA GLN A 179 4.56 8.20 4.20
C GLN A 179 5.99 7.87 3.76
N LEU A 180 6.71 7.08 4.57
CA LEU A 180 8.07 6.65 4.27
C LEU A 180 8.14 5.76 3.03
N GLU A 181 7.22 4.81 2.88
CA GLU A 181 7.19 3.93 1.70
C GLU A 181 6.89 4.73 0.43
N ILE A 182 5.90 5.62 0.44
CA ILE A 182 5.60 6.49 -0.71
C ILE A 182 6.83 7.34 -1.09
N SER A 183 7.51 7.89 -0.09
CA SER A 183 8.73 8.70 -0.32
C SER A 183 9.89 7.86 -0.87
N LYS A 184 10.01 6.61 -0.42
CA LYS A 184 11.02 5.67 -0.90
C LYS A 184 10.77 5.31 -2.36
N ILE A 185 9.54 4.97 -2.74
CA ILE A 185 9.16 4.65 -4.13
C ILE A 185 9.51 5.82 -5.05
N GLU A 186 9.17 7.05 -4.64
CA GLU A 186 9.48 8.22 -5.45
C GLU A 186 10.98 8.46 -5.56
N LYS A 187 11.71 8.35 -4.46
CA LYS A 187 13.17 8.50 -4.47
C LYS A 187 13.82 7.49 -5.40
N GLU A 188 13.39 6.22 -5.36
CA GLU A 188 13.87 5.18 -6.26
C GLU A 188 13.55 5.51 -7.73
N ARG A 189 12.31 5.91 -8.03
CA ARG A 189 11.90 6.34 -9.38
C ARG A 189 12.77 7.48 -9.90
N VAL A 190 12.95 8.54 -9.12
CA VAL A 190 13.74 9.72 -9.53
C VAL A 190 15.23 9.39 -9.65
N SER A 191 15.77 8.55 -8.77
CA SER A 191 17.19 8.16 -8.79
C SER A 191 17.51 7.26 -9.99
N ASN A 192 16.56 6.44 -10.42
CA ASN A 192 16.69 5.54 -11.57
C ASN A 192 16.30 6.21 -12.90
N ARG A 193 16.19 7.55 -12.93
CA ARG A 193 15.82 8.31 -14.12
C ARG A 193 16.84 8.12 -15.25
N PRO A 194 16.43 7.60 -16.42
CA PRO A 194 17.28 7.56 -17.60
C PRO A 194 17.68 8.96 -18.09
N CYS A 195 18.83 9.07 -18.75
CA CYS A 195 19.35 10.36 -19.26
C CYS A 195 18.43 11.04 -20.29
N TRP A 196 17.60 10.28 -21.01
CA TRP A 196 16.65 10.79 -22.01
C TRP A 196 15.34 11.31 -21.38
N VAL A 197 15.09 11.01 -20.10
CA VAL A 197 13.93 11.54 -19.38
C VAL A 197 14.29 12.91 -18.82
N SER A 198 13.49 13.92 -19.13
CA SER A 198 13.75 15.27 -18.63
C SER A 198 13.57 15.34 -17.09
N PRO A 199 14.20 16.32 -16.41
CA PRO A 199 14.03 16.48 -14.97
C PRO A 199 12.57 16.80 -14.57
N ILE A 200 11.81 17.42 -15.48
CA ILE A 200 10.44 17.89 -15.21
C ILE A 200 9.45 16.74 -14.97
N GLU A 201 9.66 15.56 -15.58
CA GLU A 201 8.89 14.33 -15.33
C GLU A 201 9.15 13.72 -13.94
N CYS A 202 10.14 14.25 -13.24
CA CYS A 202 10.48 13.94 -11.86
C CYS A 202 10.18 15.11 -10.90
N GLY A 203 9.56 16.20 -11.39
CA GLY A 203 9.31 17.39 -10.58
C GLY A 203 10.57 18.20 -10.23
N LEU A 204 11.68 17.93 -10.90
CA LEU A 204 12.92 18.67 -10.76
C LEU A 204 12.88 19.82 -11.79
N VAL A 205 12.96 21.05 -11.31
CA VAL A 205 13.05 22.29 -12.12
C VAL A 205 14.44 22.85 -11.97
#